data_AF-T1ITW0-F1
#
_entry.id   AF-T1ITW0-F1
#
_cell.length_a   1.000
_cell.length_b   1.000
_cell.length_c   1.000
_cell.angle_alpha   90.00
_cell.angle_beta   90.00
_cell.angle_gamma   90.00
#
_symmetry.space_group_name_H-M   'P 1'
#
loop_
_entity.id
_entity.type
_entity.pdbx_description
1 polymer ?
#
loop_
_entity_poly.entity_id
_entity_poly.type
_entity_poly.pdbx_seq_one_letter_code
_entity_poly.pdbx_strand_id
1 'polypeptide(L)'
;MAKTEILFVFILILMSTMGYSMAGNAGYFWQISDLHMDQNYSIRGDSKHMCHGNMSNSTISPYGNYNCDAPWDLIKDTISAMKFFHPTPDFILWTGDIMPHLPDKDVTWSEVFSGLFNATNQMLKTFPGHILLPVIGNHDVHPANLFPETGFDEVYVNYLTKAKWGNLIPNDQHVNFVKGGYYVKKIDNQLQIIVMNTNIYLSHNKEKPKSEDPGGQLQWLKDQLISAKINSYKVIITAHAPPGYFERNPIEPFLVSPYSEKFVQLVIDYADVILTQVYGHTHTDTFRLFMDSHGVVRSHGFIAPSVSPLKITATNGINPSIRLYSYDVAENMVLDYEQYYLNISDVTGSGYWNRDKYERANVELPWKLLYTATELYGVNNLNLLSLYHVYLDISTNRELFEKYYLYNVAGVKTESCSETCHRIHICAITELTKTDMDKCMNFHHFSTSPAYTVKPTDGHSRPVPANRKLISRQMRFVILGVALGLFIMLIIMTVIASVFCVRRKFSTGFRYQKHNVLQ
;
A
#
# COMPACT_ATOMS: atom_id res chain seq x y z
N MET A 1 -12.71 -2.43 55.82
CA MET A 1 -11.72 -2.24 54.74
C MET A 1 -11.91 -3.24 53.60
N ALA A 2 -12.09 -4.54 53.85
CA ALA A 2 -12.19 -5.55 52.77
C ALA A 2 -13.35 -5.40 51.74
N LYS A 3 -14.52 -4.87 52.11
CA LYS A 3 -15.67 -4.75 51.17
C LYS A 3 -15.53 -3.61 50.14
N THR A 4 -14.76 -2.57 50.46
CA THR A 4 -14.57 -1.40 49.59
C THR A 4 -13.48 -1.64 48.54
N GLU A 5 -12.48 -2.47 48.88
CA GLU A 5 -11.41 -2.88 47.96
C GLU A 5 -11.92 -3.82 46.86
N ILE A 6 -12.85 -4.72 47.18
CA ILE A 6 -13.46 -5.64 46.20
C ILE A 6 -14.30 -4.87 45.15
N LEU A 7 -15.04 -3.84 45.56
CA LEU A 7 -15.83 -3.02 44.65
C LEU A 7 -14.95 -2.19 43.70
N PHE A 8 -13.81 -1.69 44.18
CA PHE A 8 -12.84 -0.96 43.37
C PHE A 8 -12.16 -1.85 42.33
N VAL A 9 -11.82 -3.09 42.70
CA VAL A 9 -11.25 -4.08 41.76
C VAL A 9 -12.27 -4.46 40.69
N PHE A 10 -13.55 -4.64 41.05
CA PHE A 10 -14.60 -4.93 40.07
C PHE A 10 -14.87 -3.77 39.09
N ILE A 11 -14.82 -2.52 39.55
CA ILE A 11 -14.99 -1.34 38.69
C ILE A 11 -13.78 -1.14 37.77
N LEU A 12 -12.56 -1.39 38.25
CA LEU A 12 -11.35 -1.37 37.42
C LEU A 12 -11.35 -2.49 36.37
N ILE A 13 -11.83 -3.69 36.73
CA ILE A 13 -11.99 -4.79 35.76
C ILE A 13 -13.06 -4.41 34.74
N LEU A 14 -14.22 -3.88 35.16
CA LEU A 14 -15.29 -3.43 34.25
C LEU A 14 -14.84 -2.28 33.34
N MET A 15 -14.06 -1.31 33.84
CA MET A 15 -13.49 -0.24 33.02
C MET A 15 -12.37 -0.74 32.11
N SER A 16 -11.60 -1.76 32.52
CA SER A 16 -10.63 -2.42 31.63
C SER A 16 -11.32 -3.24 30.55
N THR A 17 -12.47 -3.86 30.82
CA THR A 17 -13.23 -4.63 29.82
C THR A 17 -14.10 -3.74 28.94
N MET A 18 -14.59 -2.60 29.43
CA MET A 18 -15.33 -1.61 28.62
C MET A 18 -14.40 -0.69 27.82
N GLY A 19 -13.13 -0.52 28.23
CA GLY A 19 -12.10 0.16 27.45
C GLY A 19 -11.46 -0.71 26.34
N TYR A 20 -11.76 -2.01 26.32
CA TYR A 20 -11.33 -2.97 25.29
C TYR A 20 -12.39 -3.25 24.22
N SER A 21 -13.51 -2.53 24.25
CA SER A 21 -14.56 -2.62 23.23
C SER A 21 -14.60 -1.30 22.47
N MET A 22 -14.33 -1.38 21.15
CA MET A 22 -14.36 -0.31 20.13
C MET A 22 -12.99 0.26 19.69
N ALA A 23 -11.97 -0.59 19.59
CA ALA A 23 -11.05 -0.50 18.46
C ALA A 23 -11.32 -1.73 17.60
N GLY A 24 -11.94 -1.55 16.43
CA GLY A 24 -12.03 -2.62 15.43
C GLY A 24 -10.62 -3.13 15.18
N ASN A 25 -10.43 -4.45 15.18
CA ASN A 25 -9.12 -5.05 14.96
C ASN A 25 -8.76 -4.81 13.49
N ALA A 26 -7.96 -3.79 13.20
CA ALA A 26 -7.54 -3.46 11.84
C ALA A 26 -6.84 -4.66 11.21
N GLY A 27 -7.20 -4.98 9.96
CA GLY A 27 -6.50 -5.97 9.16
C GLY A 27 -5.25 -5.35 8.52
N TYR A 28 -4.30 -6.19 8.13
CA TYR A 28 -3.05 -5.76 7.50
C TYR A 28 -2.71 -6.63 6.30
N PHE A 29 -2.31 -6.01 5.18
CA PHE A 29 -1.80 -6.78 4.05
C PHE A 29 -0.61 -6.10 3.39
N TRP A 30 0.33 -6.92 2.93
CA TRP A 30 1.45 -6.44 2.12
C TRP A 30 1.05 -6.33 0.65
N GLN A 31 1.57 -5.31 -0.02
CA GLN A 31 1.72 -5.29 -1.47
C GLN A 31 3.20 -5.25 -1.84
N ILE A 32 3.56 -6.09 -2.79
CA ILE A 32 4.85 -6.10 -3.49
C ILE A 32 4.58 -6.21 -4.99
N SER A 33 5.32 -5.47 -5.81
CA SER A 33 5.05 -5.37 -7.25
C SER A 33 6.32 -5.16 -8.07
N ASP A 34 6.25 -5.50 -9.35
CA ASP A 34 7.24 -5.13 -10.37
C ASP A 34 8.65 -5.51 -9.90
N LEU A 35 8.79 -6.82 -9.65
CA LEU A 35 10.04 -7.41 -9.16
C LEU A 35 11.14 -7.31 -10.22
N HIS A 36 10.78 -7.58 -11.48
CA HIS A 36 11.67 -7.69 -12.63
C HIS A 36 13.01 -8.30 -12.25
N MET A 37 13.00 -9.60 -11.97
CA MET A 37 14.19 -10.35 -11.65
C MET A 37 15.06 -10.51 -12.89
N ASP A 38 16.21 -9.85 -12.90
CA ASP A 38 17.24 -10.08 -13.89
C ASP A 38 18.08 -11.33 -13.53
N GLN A 39 17.78 -12.44 -14.20
CA GLN A 39 18.46 -13.73 -14.01
C GLN A 39 19.93 -13.71 -14.48
N ASN A 40 20.28 -12.75 -15.35
CA ASN A 40 21.61 -12.60 -15.93
C ASN A 40 22.40 -11.45 -15.28
N TYR A 41 21.85 -10.84 -14.22
CA TYR A 41 22.53 -9.79 -13.47
C TYR A 41 23.89 -10.26 -12.98
N SER A 42 24.92 -9.48 -13.30
CA SER A 42 26.29 -9.74 -12.90
C SER A 42 26.86 -8.51 -12.20
N ILE A 43 27.42 -8.72 -11.01
CA ILE A 43 28.24 -7.69 -10.33
C ILE A 43 29.52 -7.35 -11.08
N ARG A 44 29.89 -8.18 -12.07
CA ARG A 44 30.95 -7.89 -13.03
C ARG A 44 30.40 -7.34 -14.35
N GLY A 45 29.09 -7.16 -14.48
CA GLY A 45 28.47 -6.76 -15.74
C GLY A 45 28.71 -5.31 -16.12
N ASP A 46 28.09 -4.89 -17.23
CA ASP A 46 28.05 -3.50 -17.68
C ASP A 46 26.69 -2.87 -17.37
N SER A 47 26.66 -1.81 -16.55
CA SER A 47 25.43 -1.08 -16.23
C SER A 47 24.78 -0.45 -17.47
N LYS A 48 25.50 -0.30 -18.59
CA LYS A 48 24.91 0.18 -19.85
C LYS A 48 24.22 -0.91 -20.65
N HIS A 49 24.40 -2.17 -20.27
CA HIS A 49 23.86 -3.35 -20.93
C HIS A 49 23.15 -4.24 -19.90
N MET A 50 22.19 -3.68 -19.15
CA MET A 50 21.39 -4.38 -18.14
C MET A 50 22.19 -5.09 -17.05
N CYS A 51 23.42 -4.63 -16.76
CA CYS A 51 24.33 -5.29 -15.82
C CYS A 51 24.70 -6.73 -16.25
N HIS A 52 24.61 -7.05 -17.54
CA HIS A 52 25.00 -8.35 -18.09
C HIS A 52 26.47 -8.38 -18.47
N GLY A 53 26.97 -9.59 -18.72
CA GLY A 53 28.33 -9.83 -19.18
C GLY A 53 29.38 -9.79 -18.07
N ASN A 54 30.63 -9.55 -18.47
CA ASN A 54 31.78 -9.57 -17.58
C ASN A 54 32.82 -8.53 -18.01
N MET A 55 33.01 -7.52 -17.18
CA MET A 55 33.96 -6.43 -17.31
C MET A 55 34.95 -6.49 -16.15
N SER A 56 36.23 -6.36 -16.46
CA SER A 56 37.32 -6.44 -15.49
C SER A 56 37.29 -5.35 -14.41
N ASN A 57 36.70 -4.18 -14.69
CA ASN A 57 36.68 -3.03 -13.80
C ASN A 57 35.26 -2.63 -13.35
N SER A 58 34.28 -3.54 -13.43
CA SER A 58 32.92 -3.24 -12.97
C SER A 58 32.84 -3.12 -11.45
N THR A 59 32.02 -2.17 -10.99
CA THR A 59 31.80 -1.87 -9.58
C THR A 59 30.31 -1.90 -9.24
N ILE A 60 29.55 -2.72 -9.96
CA ILE A 60 28.10 -2.83 -9.80
C ILE A 60 27.78 -3.56 -8.49
N SER A 61 26.85 -3.00 -7.72
CA SER A 61 26.45 -3.56 -6.43
C SER A 61 25.68 -4.86 -6.61
N PRO A 62 25.84 -5.88 -5.74
CA PRO A 62 24.97 -7.06 -5.72
C PRO A 62 23.50 -6.75 -5.40
N TYR A 63 23.21 -5.53 -4.92
CA TYR A 63 21.87 -5.10 -4.51
C TYR A 63 21.16 -4.22 -5.55
N GLY A 64 21.72 -4.10 -6.77
CA GLY A 64 21.07 -3.42 -7.88
C GLY A 64 21.79 -2.16 -8.37
N ASN A 65 21.26 -1.61 -9.46
CA ASN A 65 21.73 -0.40 -10.12
C ASN A 65 20.56 0.24 -10.86
N TYR A 66 20.43 1.57 -10.87
CA TYR A 66 19.33 2.25 -11.58
C TYR A 66 19.32 2.05 -13.10
N ASN A 67 20.31 1.41 -13.71
CA ASN A 67 20.29 1.07 -15.14
C ASN A 67 19.94 -0.39 -15.41
N CYS A 68 19.56 -1.15 -14.38
CA CYS A 68 19.36 -2.58 -14.45
C CYS A 68 18.12 -2.98 -13.66
N ASP A 69 17.52 -4.08 -14.08
CA ASP A 69 16.48 -4.73 -13.30
C ASP A 69 17.05 -5.45 -12.07
N ALA A 70 16.17 -5.94 -11.19
CA ALA A 70 16.56 -6.37 -9.86
C ALA A 70 17.38 -7.68 -9.88
N PRO A 71 18.55 -7.73 -9.24
CA PRO A 71 19.19 -9.01 -8.97
C PRO A 71 18.37 -9.82 -7.97
N TRP A 72 18.49 -11.15 -8.03
CA TRP A 72 17.81 -12.05 -7.09
C TRP A 72 18.13 -11.77 -5.61
N ASP A 73 19.33 -11.26 -5.32
CA ASP A 73 19.72 -10.89 -3.96
C ASP A 73 18.88 -9.71 -3.42
N LEU A 74 18.55 -8.71 -4.25
CA LEU A 74 17.66 -7.62 -3.87
C LEU A 74 16.23 -8.13 -3.59
N ILE A 75 15.72 -9.05 -4.42
CA ILE A 75 14.36 -9.60 -4.25
C ILE A 75 14.25 -10.39 -2.93
N LYS A 76 15.22 -11.25 -2.63
CA LYS A 76 15.25 -12.00 -1.36
C LYS A 76 15.31 -11.07 -0.14
N ASP A 77 16.13 -10.02 -0.23
CA ASP A 77 16.28 -9.05 0.84
C ASP A 77 14.98 -8.25 1.04
N THR A 78 14.34 -7.82 -0.05
CA THR A 78 13.02 -7.18 -0.05
C THR A 78 11.97 -8.02 0.68
N ILE A 79 11.87 -9.31 0.34
CA ILE A 79 10.93 -10.25 0.98
C ILE A 79 11.27 -10.44 2.47
N SER A 80 12.56 -10.42 2.82
CA SER A 80 13.00 -10.50 4.22
C SER A 80 12.66 -9.21 4.99
N ALA A 81 12.76 -8.04 4.36
CA ALA A 81 12.38 -6.77 4.94
C ALA A 81 10.87 -6.71 5.24
N MET A 82 10.01 -7.21 4.33
CA MET A 82 8.58 -7.36 4.62
C MET A 82 8.34 -8.15 5.90
N LYS A 83 9.05 -9.27 6.08
CA LYS A 83 8.93 -10.12 7.27
C LYS A 83 9.42 -9.42 8.54
N PHE A 84 10.50 -8.66 8.42
CA PHE A 84 11.06 -7.87 9.51
C PHE A 84 10.08 -6.82 10.02
N PHE A 85 9.47 -6.03 9.12
CA PHE A 85 8.57 -4.94 9.52
C PHE A 85 7.20 -5.45 9.98
N HIS A 86 6.61 -6.41 9.29
CA HIS A 86 5.31 -6.94 9.65
C HIS A 86 5.20 -8.44 9.31
N PRO A 87 5.46 -9.32 10.30
CA PRO A 87 5.60 -10.75 10.05
C PRO A 87 4.29 -11.53 9.92
N THR A 88 3.14 -10.94 10.25
CA THR A 88 1.84 -11.60 10.37
C THR A 88 0.73 -10.87 9.60
N PRO A 89 0.89 -10.61 8.28
CA PRO A 89 -0.18 -10.03 7.48
C PRO A 89 -1.36 -11.02 7.33
N ASP A 90 -2.56 -10.52 7.07
CA ASP A 90 -3.72 -11.36 6.73
C ASP A 90 -3.51 -12.04 5.37
N PHE A 91 -2.91 -11.31 4.42
CA PHE A 91 -2.52 -11.80 3.10
C PHE A 91 -1.42 -10.93 2.48
N ILE A 92 -0.85 -11.44 1.38
CA ILE A 92 0.18 -10.76 0.58
C ILE A 92 -0.34 -10.69 -0.86
N LEU A 93 -0.43 -9.47 -1.39
CA LEU A 93 -0.69 -9.21 -2.80
C LEU A 93 0.64 -9.07 -3.53
N TRP A 94 0.89 -9.93 -4.52
CA TRP A 94 1.98 -9.75 -5.46
C TRP A 94 1.41 -9.35 -6.82
N THR A 95 1.50 -8.07 -7.15
CA THR A 95 0.86 -7.49 -8.34
C THR A 95 1.64 -7.69 -9.65
N GLY A 96 2.42 -8.77 -9.76
CA GLY A 96 3.01 -9.25 -11.01
C GLY A 96 4.38 -8.67 -11.38
N ASP A 97 4.78 -8.97 -12.62
CA ASP A 97 6.01 -8.54 -13.31
C ASP A 97 7.31 -9.07 -12.69
N ILE A 98 7.63 -10.33 -13.03
CA ILE A 98 8.86 -11.01 -12.65
C ILE A 98 9.97 -10.89 -13.69
N MET A 99 9.66 -10.68 -14.97
CA MET A 99 10.69 -10.74 -16.01
C MET A 99 11.31 -9.37 -16.29
N PRO A 100 12.63 -9.31 -16.58
CA PRO A 100 13.32 -8.06 -16.83
C PRO A 100 12.92 -7.44 -18.19
N HIS A 101 13.22 -6.16 -18.34
CA HIS A 101 13.03 -5.36 -19.54
C HIS A 101 14.08 -5.69 -20.61
N LEU A 102 13.97 -6.89 -21.18
CA LEU A 102 14.83 -7.39 -22.24
C LEU A 102 14.07 -7.51 -23.57
N PRO A 103 14.77 -7.48 -24.72
CA PRO A 103 14.16 -7.83 -26.00
C PRO A 103 13.55 -9.23 -25.96
N ASP A 104 12.40 -9.44 -26.64
CA ASP A 104 11.68 -10.72 -26.59
C ASP A 104 12.56 -11.93 -26.91
N LYS A 105 13.50 -11.79 -27.86
CA LYS A 105 14.43 -12.86 -28.28
C LYS A 105 15.39 -13.32 -27.16
N ASP A 106 15.57 -12.50 -26.13
CA ASP A 106 16.49 -12.72 -25.02
C ASP A 106 15.76 -13.22 -23.76
N VAL A 107 14.46 -13.52 -23.88
CA VAL A 107 13.60 -14.09 -22.83
C VAL A 107 12.96 -15.37 -23.34
N THR A 108 12.84 -16.38 -22.48
CA THR A 108 12.17 -17.64 -22.80
C THR A 108 11.04 -17.95 -21.83
N TRP A 109 10.09 -18.79 -22.24
CA TRP A 109 9.07 -19.33 -21.35
C TRP A 109 9.65 -20.06 -20.13
N SER A 110 10.82 -20.70 -20.27
CA SER A 110 11.48 -21.37 -19.15
C SER A 110 11.91 -20.38 -18.08
N GLU A 111 12.45 -19.22 -18.47
CA GLU A 111 12.88 -18.16 -17.56
C GLU A 111 11.68 -17.48 -16.89
N VAL A 112 10.58 -17.25 -17.63
CA VAL A 112 9.31 -16.74 -17.08
C VAL A 112 8.84 -17.63 -15.92
N PHE A 113 8.62 -18.92 -16.20
CA PHE A 113 8.08 -19.81 -15.17
C PHE A 113 9.07 -20.13 -14.05
N SER A 114 10.38 -20.18 -14.33
CA SER A 114 11.40 -20.35 -13.27
C SER A 114 11.42 -19.13 -12.35
N GLY A 115 11.33 -17.92 -12.90
CA GLY A 115 11.27 -16.70 -12.12
C GLY A 115 10.02 -16.65 -11.24
N LEU A 116 8.84 -16.91 -11.82
CA LEU A 116 7.59 -16.96 -11.07
C LEU A 116 7.64 -17.99 -9.94
N PHE A 117 8.14 -19.19 -10.23
CA PHE A 117 8.30 -20.25 -9.23
C PHE A 117 9.27 -19.86 -8.11
N ASN A 118 10.43 -19.29 -8.44
CA ASN A 118 11.44 -18.89 -7.47
C ASN A 118 10.92 -17.80 -6.53
N ALA A 119 10.32 -16.74 -7.07
CA ALA A 119 9.72 -15.68 -6.27
C ALA A 119 8.59 -16.20 -5.37
N THR A 120 7.70 -17.03 -5.93
CA THR A 120 6.61 -17.69 -5.19
C THR A 120 7.15 -18.49 -4.01
N ASN A 121 8.15 -19.36 -4.24
CA ASN A 121 8.73 -20.17 -3.18
C ASN A 121 9.45 -19.34 -2.12
N GLN A 122 10.15 -18.28 -2.52
CA GLN A 122 10.81 -17.39 -1.58
C GLN A 122 9.81 -16.69 -0.66
N MET A 123 8.67 -16.22 -1.20
CA MET A 123 7.59 -15.64 -0.41
C MET A 123 6.97 -16.67 0.53
N LEU A 124 6.62 -17.87 0.04
CA LEU A 124 6.02 -18.94 0.87
C LEU A 124 6.96 -19.45 1.95
N LYS A 125 8.27 -19.52 1.67
CA LYS A 125 9.29 -19.88 2.66
C LYS A 125 9.39 -18.83 3.76
N THR A 126 9.27 -17.56 3.41
CA THR A 126 9.40 -16.44 4.35
C THR A 126 8.11 -16.23 5.16
N PHE A 127 6.95 -16.47 4.55
CA PHE A 127 5.62 -16.33 5.13
C PHE A 127 4.88 -17.68 5.13
N PRO A 128 5.36 -18.70 5.86
CA PRO A 128 4.72 -19.99 5.89
C PRO A 128 3.29 -19.87 6.44
N GLY A 129 2.34 -20.51 5.76
CA GLY A 129 0.92 -20.52 6.16
C GLY A 129 0.12 -19.25 5.85
N HIS A 130 0.74 -18.21 5.29
CA HIS A 130 0.04 -16.98 4.92
C HIS A 130 -0.55 -17.08 3.51
N ILE A 131 -1.61 -16.32 3.24
CA ILE A 131 -2.26 -16.29 1.92
C ILE A 131 -1.40 -15.42 0.98
N LEU A 132 -0.88 -16.02 -0.09
CA LEU A 132 -0.20 -15.32 -1.19
C LEU A 132 -1.10 -15.29 -2.42
N LEU A 133 -1.36 -14.09 -2.93
CA LEU A 133 -2.22 -13.85 -4.08
C LEU A 133 -1.40 -13.24 -5.22
N PRO A 134 -0.94 -14.07 -6.17
CA PRO A 134 -0.25 -13.57 -7.34
C PRO A 134 -1.23 -12.99 -8.36
N VAL A 135 -0.81 -11.91 -9.00
CA VAL A 135 -1.42 -11.31 -10.18
C VAL A 135 -0.42 -11.47 -11.32
N ILE A 136 -0.91 -11.76 -12.54
CA ILE A 136 -0.06 -11.82 -13.72
C ILE A 136 0.24 -10.39 -14.16
N GLY A 137 1.51 -10.04 -14.33
CA GLY A 137 1.95 -8.79 -14.93
C GLY A 137 2.20 -8.90 -16.44
N ASN A 138 2.40 -7.78 -17.12
CA ASN A 138 2.50 -7.77 -18.58
C ASN A 138 3.83 -8.34 -19.12
N HIS A 139 4.85 -8.44 -18.27
CA HIS A 139 6.12 -9.11 -18.55
C HIS A 139 6.10 -10.60 -18.16
N ASP A 140 5.06 -11.11 -17.50
CA ASP A 140 4.95 -12.51 -17.06
C ASP A 140 4.56 -13.48 -18.19
N VAL A 141 4.75 -13.08 -19.44
CA VAL A 141 4.39 -13.81 -20.66
C VAL A 141 5.54 -13.72 -21.67
N HIS A 142 5.61 -14.69 -22.58
CA HIS A 142 6.57 -14.63 -23.69
C HIS A 142 5.88 -14.86 -25.04
N PRO A 143 6.08 -13.95 -26.03
CA PRO A 143 6.71 -12.63 -25.94
C PRO A 143 6.02 -11.70 -24.93
N ALA A 144 6.73 -10.70 -24.40
CA ALA A 144 6.14 -9.77 -23.42
C ALA A 144 4.93 -9.06 -24.02
N ASN A 145 3.90 -8.79 -23.21
CA ASN A 145 2.62 -8.22 -23.64
C ASN A 145 1.80 -9.09 -24.63
N LEU A 146 2.08 -10.37 -24.87
CA LEU A 146 1.24 -11.20 -25.75
C LEU A 146 0.19 -11.99 -24.95
N PHE A 147 -0.91 -11.34 -24.58
CA PHE A 147 -1.98 -11.97 -23.81
C PHE A 147 -3.14 -12.41 -24.71
N PRO A 148 -3.45 -13.72 -24.77
CA PRO A 148 -4.51 -14.22 -25.63
C PRO A 148 -5.88 -13.75 -25.14
N GLU A 149 -6.76 -13.48 -26.10
CA GLU A 149 -8.13 -13.02 -25.87
C GLU A 149 -9.02 -14.09 -25.20
N THR A 150 -8.79 -15.39 -25.44
CA THR A 150 -9.49 -16.48 -24.75
C THR A 150 -8.53 -17.61 -24.35
N GLY A 151 -8.72 -18.14 -23.14
CA GLY A 151 -7.83 -19.11 -22.50
C GLY A 151 -8.17 -20.58 -22.76
N PHE A 152 -8.16 -21.00 -24.01
CA PHE A 152 -7.96 -22.43 -24.34
C PHE A 152 -6.51 -22.73 -24.74
N ASP A 153 -5.60 -21.82 -24.43
CA ASP A 153 -4.18 -21.91 -24.74
C ASP A 153 -3.39 -22.44 -23.54
N GLU A 154 -2.27 -23.13 -23.79
CA GLU A 154 -1.45 -23.76 -22.74
C GLU A 154 -0.88 -22.76 -21.73
N VAL A 155 -0.87 -21.46 -22.06
CA VAL A 155 -0.26 -20.38 -21.29
C VAL A 155 -0.81 -20.31 -19.86
N TYR A 156 -2.13 -20.20 -19.68
CA TYR A 156 -2.68 -20.04 -18.33
C TYR A 156 -2.56 -21.32 -17.49
N VAL A 157 -2.68 -22.48 -18.13
CA VAL A 157 -2.42 -23.79 -17.49
C VAL A 157 -0.97 -23.88 -17.01
N ASN A 158 -0.03 -23.28 -17.73
CA ASN A 158 1.38 -23.29 -17.36
C ASN A 158 1.68 -22.45 -16.10
N TYR A 159 0.95 -21.37 -15.79
CA TYR A 159 1.11 -20.72 -14.48
C TYR A 159 0.70 -21.65 -13.33
N LEU A 160 -0.41 -22.38 -13.49
CA LEU A 160 -0.86 -23.34 -12.47
C LEU A 160 0.15 -24.48 -12.27
N THR A 161 0.74 -24.99 -13.35
CA THR A 161 1.54 -26.22 -13.34
C THR A 161 3.06 -26.01 -13.28
N LYS A 162 3.60 -25.01 -14.00
CA LYS A 162 5.04 -24.69 -14.09
C LYS A 162 5.46 -23.67 -13.03
N ALA A 163 4.68 -22.60 -12.83
CA ALA A 163 4.90 -21.66 -11.71
C ALA A 163 4.35 -22.18 -10.36
N LYS A 164 3.65 -23.32 -10.37
CA LYS A 164 3.03 -23.98 -9.19
C LYS A 164 1.94 -23.16 -8.50
N TRP A 165 1.31 -22.23 -9.21
CA TRP A 165 0.20 -21.45 -8.67
C TRP A 165 -1.07 -22.27 -8.45
N GLY A 166 -1.16 -23.51 -8.95
CA GLY A 166 -2.28 -24.41 -8.64
C GLY A 166 -2.50 -24.66 -7.15
N ASN A 167 -1.46 -24.47 -6.32
CA ASN A 167 -1.56 -24.56 -4.85
C ASN A 167 -2.02 -23.25 -4.19
N LEU A 168 -1.92 -22.11 -4.89
CA LEU A 168 -2.30 -20.79 -4.39
C LEU A 168 -3.74 -20.43 -4.81
N ILE A 169 -4.06 -20.69 -6.07
CA ILE A 169 -5.37 -20.42 -6.65
C ILE A 169 -6.37 -21.47 -6.15
N PRO A 170 -7.55 -21.06 -5.61
CA PRO A 170 -8.57 -22.00 -5.19
C PRO A 170 -8.98 -22.96 -6.30
N ASN A 171 -9.16 -24.24 -5.99
CA ASN A 171 -9.47 -25.28 -6.97
C ASN A 171 -10.74 -24.98 -7.79
N ASP A 172 -11.77 -24.40 -7.16
CA ASP A 172 -13.01 -23.98 -7.81
C ASP A 172 -12.82 -22.80 -8.77
N GLN A 173 -11.69 -22.08 -8.66
CA GLN A 173 -11.34 -20.96 -9.54
C GLN A 173 -10.38 -21.35 -10.67
N HIS A 174 -9.90 -22.59 -10.74
CA HIS A 174 -8.99 -23.01 -11.81
C HIS A 174 -9.64 -22.84 -13.19
N VAL A 175 -10.95 -23.07 -13.33
CA VAL A 175 -11.68 -22.87 -14.60
C VAL A 175 -11.64 -21.41 -15.06
N ASN A 176 -11.85 -20.46 -14.15
CA ASN A 176 -11.76 -19.03 -14.45
C ASN A 176 -10.31 -18.63 -14.77
N PHE A 177 -9.38 -19.16 -13.98
CA PHE A 177 -7.96 -18.88 -14.15
C PHE A 177 -7.43 -19.38 -15.50
N VAL A 178 -7.78 -20.59 -15.94
CA VAL A 178 -7.35 -21.08 -17.26
C VAL A 178 -8.00 -20.28 -18.40
N LYS A 179 -9.22 -19.77 -18.20
CA LYS A 179 -9.96 -18.99 -19.20
C LYS A 179 -9.36 -17.61 -19.46
N GLY A 180 -8.73 -16.97 -18.47
CA GLY A 180 -8.21 -15.61 -18.66
C GLY A 180 -7.27 -15.09 -17.58
N GLY A 181 -6.75 -15.94 -16.69
CA GLY A 181 -5.81 -15.55 -15.64
C GLY A 181 -6.41 -14.80 -14.45
N TYR A 182 -7.75 -14.72 -14.36
CA TYR A 182 -8.47 -14.05 -13.29
C TYR A 182 -9.12 -15.07 -12.33
N TYR A 183 -9.30 -14.67 -11.08
CA TYR A 183 -9.90 -15.51 -10.03
C TYR A 183 -10.36 -14.68 -8.84
N VAL A 184 -11.17 -15.26 -7.96
CA VAL A 184 -11.56 -14.66 -6.67
C VAL A 184 -11.08 -15.52 -5.52
N LYS A 185 -10.60 -14.90 -4.43
CA LYS A 185 -10.25 -15.58 -3.18
C LYS A 185 -11.06 -14.98 -2.03
N LYS A 186 -11.82 -15.82 -1.32
CA LYS A 186 -12.37 -15.43 -0.01
C LYS A 186 -11.24 -15.47 1.03
N ILE A 187 -11.06 -14.36 1.75
CA ILE A 187 -10.10 -14.25 2.85
C ILE A 187 -10.75 -14.74 4.14
N ASP A 188 -11.96 -14.26 4.40
CA ASP A 188 -12.80 -14.67 5.51
C ASP A 188 -14.30 -14.54 5.13
N ASN A 189 -15.18 -14.46 6.14
CA ASN A 189 -16.62 -14.33 5.94
C ASN A 189 -17.09 -12.91 5.56
N GLN A 190 -16.19 -11.94 5.45
CA GLN A 190 -16.50 -10.54 5.21
C GLN A 190 -15.69 -9.94 4.04
N LEU A 191 -14.52 -10.49 3.70
CA LEU A 191 -13.64 -9.98 2.67
C LEU A 191 -13.33 -11.03 1.59
N GLN A 192 -13.41 -10.59 0.34
CA GLN A 192 -12.87 -11.32 -0.82
C GLN A 192 -11.95 -10.45 -1.66
N ILE A 193 -10.96 -11.07 -2.30
CA ILE A 193 -10.03 -10.42 -3.23
C ILE A 193 -10.40 -10.87 -4.63
N ILE A 194 -10.71 -9.92 -5.50
CA ILE A 194 -10.95 -10.15 -6.92
C ILE A 194 -9.65 -9.85 -7.66
N VAL A 195 -9.01 -10.88 -8.19
CA VAL A 195 -7.78 -10.77 -8.97
C VAL A 195 -8.12 -10.75 -10.45
N MET A 196 -7.80 -9.65 -11.11
CA MET A 196 -8.03 -9.42 -12.53
C MET A 196 -6.74 -9.54 -13.34
N ASN A 197 -6.88 -9.98 -14.58
CA ASN A 197 -5.86 -9.91 -15.61
C ASN A 197 -6.17 -8.72 -16.55
N THR A 198 -5.72 -7.52 -16.16
CA THR A 198 -5.89 -6.32 -16.98
C THR A 198 -4.96 -6.30 -18.20
N ASN A 199 -3.98 -7.21 -18.28
CA ASN A 199 -3.02 -7.27 -19.40
C ASN A 199 -3.71 -7.57 -20.73
N ILE A 200 -4.84 -8.26 -20.70
CA ILE A 200 -5.67 -8.51 -21.89
C ILE A 200 -6.11 -7.17 -22.51
N TYR A 201 -6.39 -6.15 -21.69
CA TYR A 201 -6.89 -4.84 -22.13
C TYR A 201 -5.79 -3.81 -22.38
N LEU A 202 -4.51 -4.17 -22.20
CA LEU A 202 -3.41 -3.22 -22.36
C LEU A 202 -3.33 -2.67 -23.78
N SER A 203 -3.01 -1.39 -23.92
CA SER A 203 -2.71 -0.74 -25.20
C SER A 203 -1.60 -1.44 -25.97
N HIS A 204 -0.60 -1.92 -25.23
CA HIS A 204 0.54 -2.64 -25.77
C HIS A 204 0.32 -4.16 -25.89
N ASN A 205 -0.88 -4.68 -25.61
CA ASN A 205 -1.15 -6.10 -25.81
C ASN A 205 -0.98 -6.45 -27.30
N LYS A 206 0.00 -7.31 -27.61
CA LYS A 206 0.36 -7.70 -28.98
C LYS A 206 -0.77 -8.47 -29.68
N GLU A 207 -1.65 -9.13 -28.92
CA GLU A 207 -2.79 -9.86 -29.45
C GLU A 207 -3.87 -8.92 -30.03
N LYS A 208 -4.04 -7.73 -29.43
CA LYS A 208 -5.07 -6.74 -29.78
C LYS A 208 -6.48 -7.37 -29.83
N PRO A 209 -7.08 -7.70 -28.66
CA PRO A 209 -8.37 -8.38 -28.60
C PRO A 209 -9.46 -7.63 -29.36
N LYS A 210 -10.41 -8.38 -29.93
CA LYS A 210 -11.49 -7.84 -30.79
C LYS A 210 -12.89 -8.09 -30.28
N SER A 211 -13.08 -9.06 -29.40
CA SER A 211 -14.36 -9.36 -28.76
C SER A 211 -14.78 -8.26 -27.80
N GLU A 212 -16.07 -8.18 -27.50
CA GLU A 212 -16.61 -7.14 -26.63
C GLU A 212 -16.21 -7.29 -25.16
N ASP A 213 -15.81 -8.50 -24.74
CA ASP A 213 -15.34 -8.86 -23.40
C ASP A 213 -14.36 -10.05 -23.49
N PRO A 214 -13.07 -9.81 -23.81
CA PRO A 214 -12.08 -10.86 -23.94
C PRO A 214 -11.89 -11.56 -22.59
N GLY A 215 -11.85 -12.89 -22.63
CA GLY A 215 -11.87 -13.76 -21.47
C GLY A 215 -13.22 -13.82 -20.74
N GLY A 216 -14.24 -13.06 -21.16
CA GLY A 216 -15.50 -12.90 -20.43
C GLY A 216 -15.32 -12.32 -19.02
N GLN A 217 -14.25 -11.56 -18.82
CA GLN A 217 -13.76 -11.15 -17.51
C GLN A 217 -14.57 -9.97 -16.94
N LEU A 218 -15.04 -9.03 -17.77
CA LEU A 218 -15.84 -7.91 -17.27
C LEU A 218 -17.24 -8.36 -16.85
N GLN A 219 -17.85 -9.29 -17.59
CA GLN A 219 -19.10 -9.91 -17.15
C GLN A 219 -18.89 -10.71 -15.87
N TRP A 220 -17.82 -11.50 -15.79
CA TRP A 220 -17.47 -12.23 -14.56
C TRP A 220 -17.24 -11.29 -13.36
N LEU A 221 -16.55 -10.16 -13.55
CA LEU A 221 -16.33 -9.15 -12.51
C LEU A 221 -17.67 -8.61 -11.99
N LYS A 222 -18.59 -8.25 -12.90
CA LYS A 222 -19.93 -7.80 -12.53
C LYS A 222 -20.66 -8.84 -11.69
N ASP A 223 -20.59 -10.12 -12.06
CA ASP A 223 -21.22 -11.21 -11.31
C ASP A 223 -20.59 -11.37 -9.90
N GLN A 224 -19.27 -11.21 -9.77
CA GLN A 224 -18.61 -11.22 -8.46
C GLN A 224 -19.03 -10.03 -7.58
N LEU A 225 -19.18 -8.83 -8.15
CA LEU A 225 -19.61 -7.63 -7.43
C LEU A 225 -21.09 -7.74 -6.99
N ILE A 226 -21.97 -8.28 -7.84
CA ILE A 226 -23.36 -8.60 -7.47
C ILE A 226 -23.39 -9.62 -6.34
N SER A 227 -22.59 -10.69 -6.46
CA SER A 227 -22.48 -11.71 -5.42
C SER A 227 -21.96 -11.13 -4.10
N ALA A 228 -20.98 -10.24 -4.13
CA ALA A 228 -20.47 -9.53 -2.96
C ALA A 228 -21.59 -8.79 -2.24
N LYS A 229 -22.39 -8.03 -3.01
CA LYS A 229 -23.52 -7.26 -2.50
C LYS A 229 -24.59 -8.13 -1.87
N ILE A 230 -24.98 -9.24 -2.53
CA ILE A 230 -25.98 -10.18 -2.02
C ILE A 230 -25.51 -10.82 -0.72
N ASN A 231 -24.24 -11.20 -0.64
CA ASN A 231 -23.68 -11.93 0.48
C ASN A 231 -23.03 -11.01 1.53
N SER A 232 -23.14 -9.69 1.39
CA SER A 232 -22.54 -8.69 2.28
C SER A 232 -21.02 -8.80 2.44
N TYR A 233 -20.31 -9.27 1.40
CA TYR A 233 -18.85 -9.20 1.35
C TYR A 233 -18.39 -7.81 0.92
N LYS A 234 -17.27 -7.35 1.47
CA LYS A 234 -16.43 -6.31 0.87
C LYS A 234 -15.41 -6.92 -0.06
N VAL A 235 -14.98 -6.14 -1.05
CA VAL A 235 -14.02 -6.58 -2.06
C VAL A 235 -12.82 -5.67 -2.14
N ILE A 236 -11.63 -6.25 -2.26
CA ILE A 236 -10.47 -5.57 -2.81
C ILE A 236 -10.29 -6.09 -4.23
N ILE A 237 -10.24 -5.18 -5.20
CA ILE A 237 -9.92 -5.54 -6.58
C ILE A 237 -8.41 -5.33 -6.76
N THR A 238 -7.72 -6.30 -7.33
CA THR A 238 -6.31 -6.15 -7.66
C THR A 238 -6.03 -6.60 -9.08
N ALA A 239 -5.16 -5.86 -9.76
CA ALA A 239 -4.69 -6.16 -11.09
C ALA A 239 -3.24 -5.65 -11.23
N HIS A 240 -2.58 -5.98 -12.32
CA HIS A 240 -1.25 -5.44 -12.57
C HIS A 240 -1.34 -3.97 -13.03
N ALA A 241 -1.83 -3.73 -14.25
CA ALA A 241 -1.99 -2.39 -14.79
C ALA A 241 -3.30 -1.72 -14.33
N PRO A 242 -3.25 -0.46 -13.88
CA PRO A 242 -4.43 0.33 -13.54
C PRO A 242 -5.15 0.90 -14.78
N PRO A 243 -6.41 1.36 -14.69
CA PRO A 243 -6.98 2.24 -15.71
C PRO A 243 -6.34 3.64 -15.70
N GLY A 244 -6.57 4.41 -16.77
CA GLY A 244 -6.04 5.77 -16.91
C GLY A 244 -4.64 5.81 -17.52
N TYR A 245 -3.85 6.82 -17.14
CA TYR A 245 -2.60 7.18 -17.79
C TYR A 245 -1.40 7.08 -16.85
N PHE A 246 -0.20 6.96 -17.42
CA PHE A 246 1.05 7.11 -16.68
C PHE A 246 1.27 8.60 -16.36
N GLU A 247 1.38 8.93 -15.08
CA GLU A 247 1.49 10.31 -14.60
C GLU A 247 2.86 10.96 -14.88
N ARG A 248 3.86 10.19 -15.31
CA ARG A 248 5.16 10.70 -15.75
C ARG A 248 5.26 10.89 -17.27
N ASN A 249 4.42 10.19 -18.04
CA ASN A 249 4.47 10.18 -19.50
C ASN A 249 3.12 9.76 -20.11
N PRO A 250 2.14 10.67 -20.21
CA PRO A 250 0.75 10.36 -20.56
C PRO A 250 0.55 10.25 -22.08
N ILE A 251 1.30 9.37 -22.76
CA ILE A 251 1.21 9.20 -24.22
C ILE A 251 -0.12 8.55 -24.61
N GLU A 252 -0.50 7.50 -23.90
CA GLU A 252 -1.69 6.71 -24.16
C GLU A 252 -2.22 6.09 -22.85
N PRO A 253 -3.50 5.73 -22.77
CA PRO A 253 -4.04 5.08 -21.59
C PRO A 253 -3.49 3.66 -21.50
N PHE A 254 -3.27 3.17 -20.29
CA PHE A 254 -2.84 1.79 -20.07
C PHE A 254 -3.85 0.80 -20.65
N LEU A 255 -5.13 0.98 -20.32
CA LEU A 255 -6.21 0.12 -20.79
C LEU A 255 -6.97 0.78 -21.94
N VAL A 256 -7.21 0.05 -23.03
CA VAL A 256 -7.89 0.59 -24.21
C VAL A 256 -9.41 0.67 -24.04
N SER A 257 -10.03 1.66 -24.69
CA SER A 257 -11.48 1.68 -24.89
C SER A 257 -11.92 0.54 -25.82
N PRO A 258 -13.11 -0.04 -25.61
CA PRO A 258 -14.12 0.31 -24.60
C PRO A 258 -13.91 -0.39 -23.24
N TYR A 259 -12.89 -1.23 -23.07
CA TYR A 259 -12.73 -2.04 -21.86
C TYR A 259 -12.46 -1.20 -20.61
N SER A 260 -11.61 -0.17 -20.73
CA SER A 260 -11.34 0.78 -19.63
C SER A 260 -12.62 1.45 -19.14
N GLU A 261 -13.44 1.95 -20.06
CA GLU A 261 -14.71 2.63 -19.74
C GLU A 261 -15.69 1.69 -19.03
N LYS A 262 -15.85 0.45 -19.53
CA LYS A 262 -16.70 -0.56 -18.89
C LYS A 262 -16.18 -0.93 -17.50
N PHE A 263 -14.87 -1.09 -17.32
CA PHE A 263 -14.26 -1.40 -16.03
C PHE A 263 -14.48 -0.26 -15.02
N VAL A 264 -14.17 0.98 -15.41
CA VAL A 264 -14.37 2.18 -14.58
C VAL A 264 -15.85 2.31 -14.18
N GLN A 265 -16.77 2.07 -15.10
CA GLN A 265 -18.21 2.13 -14.80
C GLN A 265 -18.64 1.06 -13.80
N LEU A 266 -18.15 -0.19 -13.92
CA LEU A 266 -18.41 -1.25 -12.94
C LEU A 266 -17.90 -0.88 -11.55
N VAL A 267 -16.71 -0.27 -11.45
CA VAL A 267 -16.17 0.20 -10.16
C VAL A 267 -17.06 1.29 -9.56
N ILE A 268 -17.55 2.23 -10.36
CA ILE A 268 -18.45 3.30 -9.93
C ILE A 268 -19.80 2.73 -9.45
N ASP A 269 -20.40 1.83 -10.23
CA ASP A 269 -21.74 1.27 -9.99
C ASP A 269 -21.80 0.42 -8.71
N TYR A 270 -20.69 -0.27 -8.37
CA TYR A 270 -20.58 -1.17 -7.23
C TYR A 270 -19.63 -0.65 -6.14
N ALA A 271 -19.39 0.66 -6.11
CA ALA A 271 -18.53 1.32 -5.14
C ALA A 271 -18.89 1.01 -3.67
N ASP A 272 -20.14 0.68 -3.36
CA ASP A 272 -20.61 0.36 -2.00
C ASP A 272 -20.06 -0.96 -1.43
N VAL A 273 -19.61 -1.87 -2.30
CA VAL A 273 -18.98 -3.14 -1.90
C VAL A 273 -17.46 -3.14 -2.09
N ILE A 274 -16.92 -2.20 -2.86
CA ILE A 274 -15.48 -2.09 -3.13
C ILE A 274 -14.83 -1.30 -1.99
N LEU A 275 -13.89 -1.94 -1.30
CA LEU A 275 -13.09 -1.34 -0.23
C LEU A 275 -11.97 -0.47 -0.81
N THR A 276 -11.20 -1.03 -1.74
CA THR A 276 -10.15 -0.34 -2.51
C THR A 276 -9.77 -1.15 -3.74
N GLN A 277 -8.98 -0.54 -4.63
CA GLN A 277 -8.24 -1.23 -5.68
C GLN A 277 -6.73 -1.15 -5.44
N VAL A 278 -5.97 -2.14 -5.93
CA VAL A 278 -4.51 -2.26 -5.72
C VAL A 278 -3.80 -2.68 -7.01
N TYR A 279 -2.83 -1.88 -7.46
CA TYR A 279 -2.14 -2.00 -8.76
C TYR A 279 -0.63 -1.80 -8.67
N GLY A 280 0.09 -2.20 -9.73
CA GLY A 280 1.52 -1.97 -9.96
C GLY A 280 1.78 -1.28 -11.31
N HIS A 281 2.68 -1.87 -12.12
CA HIS A 281 2.94 -1.56 -13.53
C HIS A 281 3.70 -0.25 -13.79
N THR A 282 3.36 0.84 -13.09
CA THR A 282 3.96 2.15 -13.35
C THR A 282 5.31 2.35 -12.67
N HIS A 283 5.71 1.38 -11.83
CA HIS A 283 6.87 1.43 -10.94
C HIS A 283 6.88 2.59 -9.94
N THR A 284 5.81 3.37 -9.87
CA THR A 284 5.79 4.67 -9.21
C THR A 284 4.66 4.75 -8.19
N ASP A 285 4.86 5.55 -7.14
CA ASP A 285 3.89 5.72 -6.06
C ASP A 285 2.83 6.77 -6.43
N THR A 286 1.60 6.32 -6.65
CA THR A 286 0.48 7.20 -6.98
C THR A 286 -0.87 6.54 -6.64
N PHE A 287 -1.97 7.23 -6.89
CA PHE A 287 -3.32 6.74 -6.69
C PHE A 287 -4.25 7.23 -7.79
N ARG A 288 -5.43 6.63 -7.88
CA ARG A 288 -6.50 6.97 -8.83
C ARG A 288 -7.80 7.17 -8.06
N LEU A 289 -8.58 8.17 -8.47
CA LEU A 289 -9.94 8.41 -7.98
C LEU A 289 -10.93 8.10 -9.08
N PHE A 290 -11.94 7.31 -8.74
CA PHE A 290 -13.02 6.95 -9.66
C PHE A 290 -14.19 7.89 -9.38
N MET A 291 -14.38 8.87 -10.26
CA MET A 291 -15.43 9.88 -10.14
C MET A 291 -16.62 9.53 -11.02
N ASP A 292 -17.84 9.75 -10.51
CA ASP A 292 -19.04 9.67 -11.35
C ASP A 292 -19.19 10.93 -12.24
N SER A 293 -20.19 10.92 -13.11
CA SER A 293 -20.46 12.02 -14.05
C SER A 293 -20.79 13.37 -13.39
N HIS A 294 -21.02 13.41 -12.07
CA HIS A 294 -21.25 14.63 -11.30
C HIS A 294 -19.99 15.09 -10.55
N GLY A 295 -18.84 14.41 -10.73
CA GLY A 295 -17.58 14.72 -10.06
C GLY A 295 -17.50 14.21 -8.63
N VAL A 296 -18.38 13.30 -8.20
CA VAL A 296 -18.34 12.71 -6.87
C VAL A 296 -17.38 11.52 -6.87
N VAL A 297 -16.44 11.48 -5.93
CA VAL A 297 -15.54 10.33 -5.75
C VAL A 297 -16.33 9.13 -5.23
N ARG A 298 -16.31 8.04 -6.00
CA ARG A 298 -17.03 6.79 -5.71
C ARG A 298 -16.11 5.69 -5.23
N SER A 299 -14.90 5.62 -5.76
CA SER A 299 -13.90 4.63 -5.36
C SER A 299 -12.49 5.17 -5.54
N HIS A 300 -11.50 4.40 -5.12
CA HIS A 300 -10.09 4.72 -5.25
C HIS A 300 -9.26 3.47 -5.53
N GLY A 301 -8.09 3.67 -6.13
CA GLY A 301 -7.09 2.63 -6.33
C GLY A 301 -5.69 3.14 -6.03
N PHE A 302 -4.89 2.32 -5.36
CA PHE A 302 -3.50 2.63 -5.05
C PHE A 302 -2.57 1.92 -6.04
N ILE A 303 -1.55 2.63 -6.49
CA ILE A 303 -0.50 2.10 -7.35
C ILE A 303 0.79 2.14 -6.54
N ALA A 304 1.44 0.98 -6.41
CA ALA A 304 2.68 0.86 -5.64
C ALA A 304 3.93 0.99 -6.52
N PRO A 305 5.01 1.58 -5.98
CA PRO A 305 6.30 1.60 -6.64
C PRO A 305 6.93 0.21 -6.75
N SER A 306 7.86 0.05 -7.69
CA SER A 306 8.52 -1.22 -7.99
C SER A 306 9.56 -1.64 -6.96
N VAL A 307 9.86 -2.94 -6.94
CA VAL A 307 11.10 -3.45 -6.34
C VAL A 307 12.27 -3.26 -7.29
N SER A 308 12.05 -3.38 -8.60
CA SER A 308 13.09 -3.07 -9.58
C SER A 308 13.53 -1.61 -9.49
N PRO A 309 14.84 -1.34 -9.42
CA PRO A 309 15.34 0.03 -9.40
C PRO A 309 15.47 0.64 -10.80
N LEU A 310 15.19 -0.12 -11.86
CA LEU A 310 15.43 0.30 -13.23
C LEU A 310 14.84 1.69 -13.50
N LYS A 311 15.66 2.57 -14.07
CA LYS A 311 15.20 3.85 -14.60
C LYS A 311 14.31 3.58 -15.81
N ILE A 312 13.06 3.98 -15.69
CA ILE A 312 12.09 3.97 -16.78
C ILE A 312 11.93 5.39 -17.33
N THR A 313 11.25 5.53 -18.45
CA THR A 313 10.99 6.81 -19.11
C THR A 313 10.52 7.88 -18.12
N ALA A 314 11.13 9.07 -18.19
CA ALA A 314 10.85 10.22 -17.33
C ALA A 314 11.14 10.01 -15.82
N THR A 315 11.97 9.02 -15.48
CA THR A 315 12.51 8.81 -14.13
C THR A 315 14.04 8.68 -14.17
N ASN A 316 14.70 8.96 -13.03
CA ASN A 316 16.15 8.74 -12.85
C ASN A 316 16.44 7.39 -12.17
N GLY A 317 15.46 6.49 -12.14
CA GLY A 317 15.42 5.34 -11.25
C GLY A 317 14.33 5.49 -10.20
N ILE A 318 13.93 4.36 -9.62
CA ILE A 318 13.05 4.28 -8.47
C ILE A 318 13.81 3.51 -7.39
N ASN A 319 13.65 3.88 -6.12
CA ASN A 319 14.18 3.05 -5.05
C ASN A 319 13.28 1.83 -4.82
N PRO A 320 13.84 0.62 -4.67
CA PRO A 320 13.10 -0.60 -4.34
C PRO A 320 12.16 -0.37 -3.16
N SER A 321 10.93 -0.82 -3.31
CA SER A 321 9.85 -0.42 -2.42
C SER A 321 8.87 -1.55 -2.10
N ILE A 322 8.29 -1.51 -0.90
CA ILE A 322 7.21 -2.40 -0.43
C ILE A 322 6.21 -1.58 0.38
N ARG A 323 4.93 -1.96 0.34
CA ARG A 323 3.87 -1.20 1.01
C ARG A 323 3.02 -2.08 1.92
N LEU A 324 2.85 -1.66 3.16
CA LEU A 324 1.94 -2.30 4.13
C LEU A 324 0.68 -1.48 4.26
N TYR A 325 -0.47 -2.07 4.00
CA TYR A 325 -1.77 -1.44 4.20
C TYR A 325 -2.37 -1.85 5.52
N SER A 326 -3.12 -0.94 6.14
CA SER A 326 -4.06 -1.24 7.21
C SER A 326 -5.48 -0.95 6.76
N TYR A 327 -6.44 -1.82 7.07
CA TYR A 327 -7.80 -1.71 6.57
C TYR A 327 -8.84 -2.10 7.62
N ASP A 328 -10.07 -1.63 7.41
CA ASP A 328 -11.23 -2.00 8.20
C ASP A 328 -12.36 -2.44 7.26
N VAL A 329 -12.77 -3.70 7.39
CA VAL A 329 -13.82 -4.30 6.56
C VAL A 329 -15.20 -3.77 6.94
N ALA A 330 -15.44 -3.53 8.23
CA ALA A 330 -16.73 -3.05 8.73
C ALA A 330 -16.97 -1.60 8.28
N GLU A 331 -15.92 -0.78 8.30
CA GLU A 331 -15.96 0.60 7.81
C GLU A 331 -15.76 0.74 6.29
N ASN A 332 -15.50 -0.37 5.59
CA ASN A 332 -15.24 -0.42 4.14
C ASN A 332 -14.18 0.58 3.66
N MET A 333 -13.04 0.65 4.36
CA MET A 333 -11.99 1.60 4.01
C MET A 333 -10.58 1.08 4.29
N VAL A 334 -9.63 1.65 3.55
CA VAL A 334 -8.22 1.64 3.96
C VAL A 334 -8.05 2.69 5.04
N LEU A 335 -7.48 2.28 6.17
CA LEU A 335 -7.17 3.18 7.28
C LEU A 335 -5.91 3.96 6.97
N ASP A 336 -4.87 3.29 6.47
CA ASP A 336 -3.58 3.89 6.16
C ASP A 336 -2.73 2.96 5.28
N TYR A 337 -1.61 3.48 4.78
CA TYR A 337 -0.50 2.63 4.34
C TYR A 337 0.86 3.21 4.75
N GLU A 338 1.79 2.29 4.99
CA GLU A 338 3.20 2.56 5.26
C GLU A 338 4.01 2.19 4.02
N GLN A 339 4.68 3.18 3.43
CA GLN A 339 5.57 2.98 2.29
C GLN A 339 6.99 2.77 2.82
N TYR A 340 7.56 1.60 2.59
CA TYR A 340 8.96 1.31 2.90
C TYR A 340 9.79 1.34 1.62
N TYR A 341 11.06 1.70 1.76
CA TYR A 341 11.99 1.75 0.66
C TYR A 341 13.41 1.38 1.09
N LEU A 342 14.21 0.96 0.12
CA LEU A 342 15.66 0.86 0.22
C LEU A 342 16.29 1.91 -0.68
N ASN A 343 17.06 2.84 -0.11
CA ASN A 343 17.88 3.72 -0.93
C ASN A 343 19.07 2.93 -1.50
N ILE A 344 19.00 2.50 -2.77
CA ILE A 344 20.05 1.62 -3.30
C ILE A 344 21.41 2.30 -3.37
N SER A 345 21.45 3.63 -3.47
CA SER A 345 22.67 4.43 -3.44
C SER A 345 23.45 4.21 -2.13
N ASP A 346 22.74 4.03 -1.01
CA ASP A 346 23.36 3.85 0.32
C ASP A 346 24.05 2.49 0.45
N VAL A 347 23.63 1.49 -0.33
CA VAL A 347 24.14 0.11 -0.30
C VAL A 347 25.08 -0.23 -1.46
N THR A 348 25.50 0.78 -2.23
CA THR A 348 26.52 0.61 -3.28
C THR A 348 27.96 0.66 -2.75
N GLY A 349 28.17 1.18 -1.53
CA GLY A 349 29.50 1.32 -0.92
C GLY A 349 30.05 0.04 -0.26
N SER A 350 31.33 0.10 0.12
CA SER A 350 32.12 -1.01 0.68
C SER A 350 31.63 -1.56 2.02
N GLY A 351 30.74 -0.85 2.72
CA GLY A 351 30.15 -1.31 3.98
C GLY A 351 29.17 -2.47 3.84
N TYR A 352 28.56 -2.66 2.66
CA TYR A 352 27.53 -3.67 2.42
C TYR A 352 28.00 -4.82 1.52
N TRP A 353 29.13 -4.64 0.83
CA TRP A 353 29.76 -5.67 0.01
C TRP A 353 31.25 -5.36 -0.22
N ASN A 354 32.05 -6.41 -0.38
CA ASN A 354 33.46 -6.32 -0.69
C ASN A 354 33.66 -6.29 -2.21
N ARG A 355 34.01 -5.12 -2.72
CA ARG A 355 34.25 -4.91 -4.15
C ARG A 355 35.42 -5.71 -4.70
N ASP A 356 36.51 -5.81 -3.96
CA ASP A 356 37.74 -6.47 -4.42
C ASP A 356 37.54 -7.99 -4.51
N LYS A 357 36.70 -8.55 -3.62
CA LYS A 357 36.37 -9.97 -3.59
C LYS A 357 35.11 -10.33 -4.36
N TYR A 358 34.31 -9.35 -4.79
CA TYR A 358 33.01 -9.57 -5.40
C TYR A 358 32.06 -10.37 -4.49
N GLU A 359 32.08 -10.09 -3.19
CA GLU A 359 31.34 -10.84 -2.16
C GLU A 359 30.44 -9.92 -1.34
N ARG A 360 29.25 -10.38 -0.96
CA ARG A 360 28.36 -9.66 -0.04
C ARG A 360 28.93 -9.62 1.37
N ALA A 361 28.72 -8.50 2.06
CA ALA A 361 28.91 -8.47 3.51
C ALA A 361 27.71 -9.16 4.19
N ASN A 362 27.94 -9.81 5.32
CA ASN A 362 26.87 -10.37 6.13
C ASN A 362 26.20 -9.28 6.98
N VAL A 363 25.55 -8.33 6.31
CA VAL A 363 24.94 -7.13 6.90
C VAL A 363 23.53 -6.98 6.34
N GLU A 364 22.57 -6.64 7.20
CA GLU A 364 21.18 -6.34 6.80
C GLU A 364 21.12 -5.03 6.02
N LEU A 365 20.34 -5.00 4.94
CA LEU A 365 20.17 -3.76 4.18
C LEU A 365 19.27 -2.78 4.95
N PRO A 366 19.57 -1.46 4.89
CA PRO A 366 18.92 -0.45 5.69
C PRO A 366 17.58 -0.03 5.08
N TRP A 367 16.62 -0.96 4.97
CA TRP A 367 15.24 -0.63 4.64
C TRP A 367 14.65 0.31 5.70
N LYS A 368 13.86 1.28 5.25
CA LYS A 368 13.27 2.31 6.13
C LYS A 368 11.85 2.61 5.72
N LEU A 369 11.06 3.06 6.68
CA LEU A 369 9.80 3.75 6.40
C LEU A 369 10.14 5.05 5.66
N LEU A 370 9.60 5.21 4.45
CA LEU A 370 9.67 6.45 3.68
C LEU A 370 8.65 7.44 4.22
N TYR A 371 7.39 7.01 4.32
CA TYR A 371 6.30 7.79 4.90
C TYR A 371 5.11 6.89 5.27
N THR A 372 4.25 7.42 6.13
CA THR A 372 2.90 6.94 6.37
C THR A 372 1.91 7.90 5.69
N ALA A 373 0.94 7.37 4.94
CA ALA A 373 0.10 8.19 4.06
C ALA A 373 -0.70 9.25 4.82
N THR A 374 -1.33 8.88 5.94
CA THR A 374 -2.10 9.81 6.77
C THR A 374 -1.25 10.96 7.32
N GLU A 375 0.00 10.68 7.71
CA GLU A 375 0.94 11.68 8.21
C GLU A 375 1.39 12.64 7.10
N LEU A 376 1.78 12.10 5.94
CA LEU A 376 2.22 12.91 4.80
C LEU A 376 1.13 13.89 4.35
N TYR A 377 -0.09 13.40 4.20
CA TYR A 377 -1.20 14.17 3.65
C TYR A 377 -2.04 14.89 4.71
N GLY A 378 -1.74 14.71 6.00
CA GLY A 378 -2.44 15.39 7.10
C GLY A 378 -3.91 14.98 7.27
N VAL A 379 -4.25 13.73 6.94
CA VAL A 379 -5.62 13.16 7.03
C VAL A 379 -5.69 12.10 8.14
N ASN A 380 -6.89 11.73 8.60
CA ASN A 380 -7.04 10.73 9.68
C ASN A 380 -7.15 9.29 9.18
N ASN A 381 -7.58 9.10 7.93
CA ASN A 381 -7.67 7.83 7.25
C ASN A 381 -7.69 8.07 5.73
N LEU A 382 -7.76 7.00 4.94
CA LEU A 382 -7.80 7.06 3.47
C LEU A 382 -9.20 6.78 2.93
N ASN A 383 -10.25 7.26 3.61
CA ASN A 383 -11.60 7.21 3.04
C ASN A 383 -11.75 8.16 1.84
N LEU A 384 -12.85 8.03 1.09
CA LEU A 384 -13.07 8.77 -0.15
C LEU A 384 -13.02 10.30 0.02
N LEU A 385 -13.57 10.83 1.12
CA LEU A 385 -13.55 12.27 1.39
C LEU A 385 -12.13 12.76 1.69
N SER A 386 -11.38 12.00 2.49
CA SER A 386 -9.98 12.32 2.81
C SER A 386 -9.13 12.30 1.55
N LEU A 387 -9.25 11.27 0.71
CA LEU A 387 -8.51 11.20 -0.56
C LEU A 387 -8.89 12.30 -1.54
N TYR A 388 -10.15 12.74 -1.56
CA TYR A 388 -10.56 13.91 -2.34
C TYR A 388 -9.90 15.19 -1.82
N HIS A 389 -9.81 15.39 -0.50
CA HIS A 389 -9.07 16.50 0.09
C HIS A 389 -7.57 16.42 -0.23
N VAL A 390 -6.95 15.24 -0.14
CA VAL A 390 -5.56 15.03 -0.55
C VAL A 390 -5.37 15.46 -2.01
N TYR A 391 -6.26 15.04 -2.91
CA TYR A 391 -6.24 15.45 -4.32
C TYR A 391 -6.32 16.98 -4.49
N LEU A 392 -7.22 17.67 -3.79
CA LEU A 392 -7.33 19.12 -3.85
C LEU A 392 -6.06 19.82 -3.31
N ASP A 393 -5.50 19.29 -2.24
CA ASP A 393 -4.30 19.84 -1.61
C ASP A 393 -3.08 19.66 -2.52
N ILE A 394 -2.82 18.47 -3.07
CA ILE A 394 -1.70 18.29 -4.03
C ILE A 394 -1.91 19.09 -5.33
N SER A 395 -3.15 19.42 -5.69
CA SER A 395 -3.46 20.23 -6.88
C SER A 395 -3.15 21.72 -6.69
N THR A 396 -3.14 22.21 -5.45
CA THR A 396 -3.07 23.66 -5.15
C THR A 396 -1.89 24.04 -4.26
N ASN A 397 -1.41 23.12 -3.43
CA ASN A 397 -0.27 23.29 -2.54
C ASN A 397 1.00 22.73 -3.18
N ARG A 398 1.84 23.63 -3.70
CA ARG A 398 3.08 23.28 -4.38
C ARG A 398 4.07 22.51 -3.49
N GLU A 399 4.17 22.84 -2.21
CA GLU A 399 5.10 22.16 -1.29
C GLU A 399 4.69 20.70 -1.06
N LEU A 400 3.38 20.46 -0.89
CA LEU A 400 2.87 19.10 -0.73
C LEU A 400 3.02 18.31 -2.04
N PHE A 401 2.74 18.93 -3.19
CA PHE A 401 2.96 18.32 -4.49
C PHE A 401 4.43 17.91 -4.70
N GLU A 402 5.40 18.75 -4.30
CA GLU A 402 6.82 18.42 -4.44
C GLU A 402 7.23 17.22 -3.56
N LYS A 403 6.64 17.07 -2.37
CA LYS A 403 6.81 15.86 -1.54
C LYS A 403 6.20 14.63 -2.22
N TYR A 404 4.96 14.73 -2.70
CA TYR A 404 4.31 13.67 -3.49
C TYR A 404 5.15 13.28 -4.71
N TYR A 405 5.67 14.25 -5.46
CA TYR A 405 6.48 14.02 -6.66
C TYR A 405 7.83 13.35 -6.37
N LEU A 406 8.44 13.67 -5.22
CA LEU A 406 9.66 13.01 -4.75
C LEU A 406 9.39 11.56 -4.30
N TYR A 407 8.28 11.32 -3.60
CA TYR A 407 7.91 9.99 -3.13
C TYR A 407 7.32 9.10 -4.23
N ASN A 408 6.80 9.69 -5.31
CA ASN A 408 6.39 8.97 -6.52
C ASN A 408 7.51 8.10 -7.11
N VAL A 409 8.79 8.43 -6.87
CA VAL A 409 9.96 7.59 -7.23
C VAL A 409 10.75 7.15 -5.99
N ALA A 410 10.07 7.00 -4.86
CA ALA A 410 10.64 6.55 -3.58
C ALA A 410 11.91 7.32 -3.14
N GLY A 411 11.90 8.65 -3.31
CA GLY A 411 12.96 9.53 -2.85
C GLY A 411 14.17 9.66 -3.79
N VAL A 412 14.14 9.06 -4.97
CA VAL A 412 15.17 9.31 -5.99
C VAL A 412 15.08 10.75 -6.47
N LYS A 413 16.21 11.45 -6.52
CA LYS A 413 16.26 12.85 -6.93
C LYS A 413 15.87 13.00 -8.41
N THR A 414 14.82 13.79 -8.66
CA THR A 414 14.31 14.13 -9.98
C THR A 414 14.55 15.60 -10.31
N GLU A 415 14.38 15.96 -11.57
CA GLU A 415 14.33 17.35 -11.99
C GLU A 415 13.07 18.04 -11.44
N SER A 416 13.07 19.37 -11.40
CA SER A 416 11.90 20.13 -10.97
C SER A 416 10.71 19.90 -11.91
N CYS A 417 9.58 19.46 -11.38
CA CYS A 417 8.35 19.27 -12.15
C CYS A 417 7.77 20.63 -12.60
N SER A 418 7.72 20.86 -13.91
CA SER A 418 7.10 22.05 -14.52
C SER A 418 5.59 22.12 -14.27
N GLU A 419 4.93 23.23 -14.62
CA GLU A 419 3.46 23.35 -14.57
C GLU A 419 2.76 22.29 -15.43
N THR A 420 3.32 21.98 -16.60
CA THR A 420 2.80 20.90 -17.46
C THR A 420 2.94 19.56 -16.76
N CYS A 421 4.10 19.28 -16.15
CA CYS A 421 4.31 18.06 -15.37
C CYS A 421 3.32 17.98 -14.19
N HIS A 422 3.12 19.07 -13.44
CA HIS A 422 2.15 19.11 -12.34
C HIS A 422 0.74 18.80 -12.84
N ARG A 423 0.30 19.46 -13.91
CA ARG A 423 -1.00 19.20 -14.55
C ARG A 423 -1.15 17.74 -14.96
N ILE A 424 -0.14 17.14 -15.57
CA ILE A 424 -0.18 15.71 -15.94
C ILE A 424 -0.42 14.84 -14.71
N HIS A 425 0.30 15.08 -13.62
CA HIS A 425 0.12 14.32 -12.39
C HIS A 425 -1.29 14.49 -11.81
N ILE A 426 -1.83 15.71 -11.80
CA ILE A 426 -3.18 15.97 -11.30
C ILE A 426 -4.24 15.33 -12.19
N CYS A 427 -4.15 15.49 -13.51
CA CYS A 427 -5.09 14.87 -14.45
C CYS A 427 -5.03 13.34 -14.38
N ALA A 428 -3.84 12.74 -14.28
CA ALA A 428 -3.70 11.29 -14.21
C ALA A 428 -4.36 10.66 -12.97
N ILE A 429 -4.57 11.42 -11.88
CA ILE A 429 -5.24 10.92 -10.68
C ILE A 429 -6.75 10.75 -10.90
N THR A 430 -7.41 11.62 -11.67
CA THR A 430 -8.87 11.65 -11.81
C THR A 430 -9.38 11.24 -13.18
N GLU A 431 -8.60 11.48 -14.24
CA GLU A 431 -9.02 11.30 -15.62
C GLU A 431 -8.64 9.93 -16.16
N LEU A 432 -9.52 8.95 -15.93
CA LEU A 432 -9.27 7.53 -16.25
C LEU A 432 -9.63 7.14 -17.70
N THR A 433 -10.26 8.04 -18.45
CA THR A 433 -10.62 7.85 -19.86
C THR A 433 -9.83 8.80 -20.75
N LYS A 434 -9.70 8.46 -22.05
CA LYS A 434 -9.06 9.35 -23.02
C LYS A 434 -9.75 10.69 -23.16
N THR A 435 -11.08 10.66 -23.29
CA THR A 435 -11.89 11.87 -23.44
C THR A 435 -11.67 12.85 -22.30
N ASP A 436 -11.57 12.35 -21.07
CA ASP A 436 -11.45 13.22 -19.90
C ASP A 436 -10.01 13.69 -19.67
N MET A 437 -9.02 12.84 -19.97
CA MET A 437 -7.60 13.23 -19.96
C MET A 437 -7.33 14.36 -20.98
N ASP A 438 -7.85 14.22 -22.20
CA ASP A 438 -7.72 15.24 -23.25
C ASP A 438 -8.35 16.58 -22.81
N LYS A 439 -9.51 16.54 -22.13
CA LYS A 439 -10.14 17.76 -21.60
C LYS A 439 -9.29 18.41 -20.51
N CYS A 440 -8.78 17.63 -19.56
CA CYS A 440 -7.98 18.15 -18.44
C CYS A 440 -6.66 18.78 -18.90
N MET A 441 -6.03 18.17 -19.91
CA MET A 441 -4.78 18.66 -20.50
C MET A 441 -4.98 19.90 -21.39
N ASN A 442 -6.09 19.99 -22.12
CA ASN A 442 -6.40 21.12 -23.01
C ASN A 442 -7.05 22.32 -22.29
N PHE A 443 -7.28 22.23 -20.97
CA PHE A 443 -7.84 23.34 -20.21
C PHE A 443 -6.81 24.47 -20.03
N HIS A 444 -6.73 25.37 -21.01
CA HIS A 444 -6.00 26.63 -20.91
C HIS A 444 -6.68 27.55 -19.88
N HIS A 445 -5.91 28.05 -18.91
CA HIS A 445 -6.40 29.04 -17.95
C HIS A 445 -6.97 30.29 -18.65
N PHE A 446 -8.29 30.45 -18.57
CA PHE A 446 -8.96 31.75 -18.47
C PHE A 446 -10.16 31.62 -17.53
N SER A 447 -9.96 32.00 -16.27
CA SER A 447 -10.68 33.12 -15.67
C SER A 447 -10.39 33.11 -14.17
N THR A 448 -9.94 34.26 -13.69
CA THR A 448 -10.19 34.72 -12.34
C THR A 448 -11.59 34.28 -11.87
N SER A 449 -11.62 33.69 -10.68
CA SER A 449 -12.79 33.45 -9.84
C SER A 449 -14.05 34.20 -10.29
N PRO A 450 -15.15 33.52 -10.69
CA PRO A 450 -16.44 34.01 -10.28
C PRO A 450 -16.52 33.73 -8.79
N ALA A 451 -16.51 34.79 -7.99
CA ALA A 451 -16.86 34.70 -6.58
C ALA A 451 -18.14 33.85 -6.46
N TYR A 452 -18.02 32.65 -5.91
CA TYR A 452 -19.17 31.90 -5.44
C TYR A 452 -19.70 32.68 -4.22
N THR A 453 -20.57 33.64 -4.48
CA THR A 453 -21.40 34.27 -3.45
C THR A 453 -22.32 33.19 -2.89
N VAL A 454 -21.92 32.63 -1.75
CA VAL A 454 -22.82 31.91 -0.86
C VAL A 454 -23.86 32.92 -0.37
N LYS A 455 -25.12 32.76 -0.80
CA LYS A 455 -26.24 33.48 -0.19
C LYS A 455 -26.37 33.00 1.27
N PRO A 456 -26.39 33.90 2.28
CA PRO A 456 -26.62 33.50 3.65
C PRO A 456 -28.07 33.06 3.81
N THR A 457 -28.31 31.82 4.23
CA THR A 457 -29.55 31.47 4.90
C THR A 457 -29.42 31.87 6.37
N ASP A 458 -30.37 32.69 6.82
CA ASP A 458 -30.49 33.17 8.20
C ASP A 458 -30.53 32.01 9.21
N GLY A 459 -29.70 32.09 10.26
CA GLY A 459 -29.71 31.11 11.34
C GLY A 459 -28.54 31.23 12.30
N HIS A 460 -28.58 32.25 13.16
CA HIS A 460 -27.82 32.42 14.43
C HIS A 460 -26.56 31.57 14.65
N SER A 461 -25.41 32.11 14.24
CA SER A 461 -24.09 31.69 14.72
C SER A 461 -23.78 32.36 16.07
N ARG A 462 -23.51 31.55 17.10
CA ARG A 462 -22.73 31.98 18.28
C ARG A 462 -21.24 31.93 17.93
N PRO A 463 -20.39 32.83 18.45
CA PRO A 463 -18.99 32.87 18.09
C PRO A 463 -18.23 31.69 18.72
N VAL A 464 -17.52 30.93 17.90
CA VAL A 464 -16.54 29.92 18.33
C VAL A 464 -15.22 30.65 18.63
N PRO A 465 -14.61 30.48 19.82
CA PRO A 465 -13.35 31.14 20.13
C PRO A 465 -12.20 30.49 19.36
N ALA A 466 -11.37 31.34 18.77
CA ALA A 466 -10.08 30.98 18.21
C ALA A 466 -9.10 30.50 19.30
N ASN A 467 -8.16 29.65 18.87
CA ASN A 467 -6.97 29.17 19.56
C ASN A 467 -7.16 28.16 20.71
N ARG A 468 -7.09 26.87 20.36
CA ARG A 468 -6.34 25.90 21.16
C ARG A 468 -5.22 25.30 20.32
N LYS A 469 -3.98 25.55 20.71
CA LYS A 469 -2.81 24.80 20.24
C LYS A 469 -3.11 23.31 20.42
N LEU A 470 -3.15 22.57 19.32
CA LEU A 470 -3.33 21.12 19.34
C LEU A 470 -2.06 20.50 19.95
N ILE A 471 -2.18 20.04 21.19
CA ILE A 471 -1.14 19.24 21.84
C ILE A 471 -1.05 17.92 21.08
N SER A 472 0.14 17.60 20.53
CA SER A 472 0.41 16.38 19.76
C SER A 472 0.00 15.14 20.56
N ARG A 473 -0.36 14.06 19.85
CA ARG A 473 -0.84 12.81 20.47
C ARG A 473 0.18 12.26 21.48
N GLN A 474 1.47 12.36 21.19
CA GLN A 474 2.56 12.02 22.12
C GLN A 474 2.57 12.88 23.39
N MET A 475 2.33 14.19 23.25
CA MET A 475 2.35 15.12 24.38
C MET A 475 1.09 14.96 25.26
N ARG A 476 -0.03 14.43 24.72
CA ARG A 476 -1.19 13.98 25.52
C ARG A 476 -0.85 12.74 26.36
N PHE A 477 -0.12 11.76 25.81
CA PHE A 477 0.33 10.59 26.57
C PHE A 477 1.32 10.96 27.67
N VAL A 478 2.21 11.92 27.42
CA VAL A 478 3.13 12.45 28.44
C VAL A 478 2.36 13.15 29.56
N ILE A 479 1.39 14.01 29.22
CA ILE A 479 0.56 14.71 30.23
C ILE A 479 -0.26 13.71 31.06
N LEU A 480 -0.85 12.69 30.42
CA LEU A 480 -1.59 11.62 31.10
C LEU A 480 -0.67 10.79 32.01
N GLY A 481 0.54 10.46 31.56
CA GLY A 481 1.53 9.73 32.36
C GLY A 481 2.00 10.51 33.59
N VAL A 482 2.27 11.82 33.43
CA VAL A 482 2.64 12.71 34.54
C VAL A 482 1.48 12.87 35.53
N ALA A 483 0.25 13.05 35.04
CA ALA A 483 -0.93 13.16 35.89
C ALA A 483 -1.19 11.87 36.69
N LEU A 484 -1.03 10.70 36.06
CA LEU A 484 -1.16 9.40 36.72
C LEU A 484 -0.06 9.20 37.78
N GLY A 485 1.18 9.58 37.47
CA GLY A 485 2.29 9.52 38.42
C GLY A 485 2.08 10.42 39.65
N LEU A 486 1.61 11.65 39.45
CA LEU A 486 1.27 12.57 40.53
C LEU A 486 0.10 12.06 41.38
N PHE A 487 -0.91 11.46 40.76
CA PHE A 487 -2.04 10.87 41.47
C PHE A 487 -1.62 9.69 42.35
N ILE A 488 -0.76 8.80 41.83
CA ILE A 488 -0.19 7.69 42.61
C ILE A 488 0.65 8.22 43.78
N MET A 489 1.47 9.25 43.57
CA MET A 489 2.23 9.87 44.66
C MET A 489 1.32 10.46 45.75
N LEU A 490 0.21 11.10 45.36
CA LEU A 490 -0.74 11.66 46.33
C LEU A 490 -1.40 10.57 47.18
N ILE A 491 -1.72 9.42 46.57
CA ILE A 491 -2.25 8.24 47.28
C ILE A 491 -1.22 7.70 48.26
N ILE A 492 0.04 7.54 47.84
CA ILE A 492 1.12 7.05 48.72
C ILE A 492 1.31 8.01 49.90
N MET A 493 1.32 9.31 49.67
CA MET A 493 1.48 10.32 50.72
C MET A 493 0.32 10.31 51.72
N THR A 494 -0.92 10.15 51.24
CA THR A 494 -2.11 10.05 52.11
C THR A 494 -2.12 8.76 52.92
N VAL A 495 -1.66 7.63 52.36
CA VAL A 495 -1.47 6.37 53.09
C VAL A 495 -0.38 6.50 54.16
N ILE A 496 0.77 7.12 53.84
CA ILE A 496 1.84 7.35 54.82
C ILE A 496 1.36 8.26 55.95
N ALA A 497 0.65 9.36 55.61
CA ALA A 497 0.11 10.29 56.60
C ALA A 497 -0.93 9.63 57.52
N SER A 498 -1.79 8.76 56.98
CA SER A 498 -2.78 8.03 57.78
C SER A 498 -2.13 6.98 58.69
N VAL A 499 -1.08 6.28 58.24
CA VAL A 499 -0.29 5.37 59.09
C VAL A 499 0.41 6.13 60.23
N PHE A 500 0.97 7.32 59.96
CA PHE A 500 1.58 8.17 60.99
C PHE A 500 0.54 8.70 61.99
N CYS A 501 -0.64 9.12 61.53
CA CYS A 501 -1.73 9.54 62.40
C CYS A 501 -2.22 8.42 63.32
N VAL A 502 -2.34 7.18 62.80
CA VAL A 502 -2.71 6.01 63.59
C VAL A 502 -1.63 5.71 64.64
N ARG A 503 -0.34 5.71 64.25
CA ARG A 503 0.78 5.51 65.21
C ARG A 503 0.83 6.59 66.30
N ARG A 504 0.54 7.86 65.96
CA ARG A 504 0.53 8.96 66.93
C ARG A 504 -0.64 8.85 67.91
N LYS A 505 -1.81 8.36 67.46
CA LYS A 505 -2.99 8.11 68.31
C LYS A 505 -2.73 6.98 69.34
N PHE A 506 -1.99 5.95 68.95
CA PHE A 506 -1.54 4.89 69.88
C PHE A 506 -0.48 5.37 70.87
N SER A 507 0.41 6.29 70.47
CA SER A 507 1.40 6.90 71.38
C SER A 507 0.77 7.81 72.44
N THR A 508 -0.29 8.55 72.09
CA THR A 508 -1.01 9.42 73.05
C THR A 508 -1.96 8.66 73.98
N GLY A 509 -2.48 7.50 73.55
CA GLY A 509 -3.32 6.63 74.39
C GLY A 509 -2.58 6.02 75.58
N PHE A 510 -1.26 5.79 75.47
CA PHE A 510 -0.43 5.26 76.56
C PHE A 510 -0.05 6.31 77.62
N ARG A 511 -0.27 7.61 77.38
CA ARG A 511 0.00 8.68 78.36
C ARG A 511 -1.19 9.01 79.27
N TYR A 512 -2.41 8.57 78.93
CA TYR A 512 -3.62 8.82 79.74
C TYR A 512 -4.08 7.62 80.58
N GLN A 513 -3.44 6.45 80.46
CA GLN A 513 -3.74 5.27 81.28
C GLN A 513 -2.78 5.04 82.47
N LYS A 514 -1.89 6.00 82.76
CA LYS A 514 -0.93 5.91 83.88
C LYS A 514 -1.29 6.75 85.11
N HIS A 515 -2.49 7.32 85.18
CA HIS A 515 -2.88 8.19 86.30
C HIS A 515 -4.13 7.82 87.10
N ASN A 516 -4.80 6.69 86.84
CA ASN A 516 -5.95 6.23 87.64
C ASN A 516 -5.76 4.81 88.19
N VAL A 517 -4.65 4.57 88.88
CA VAL A 517 -4.53 3.51 89.89
C VAL A 517 -3.75 4.11 91.06
N LEU A 518 -4.47 4.75 91.98
CA LEU A 518 -4.16 4.98 93.40
C LEU A 518 -5.15 6.03 93.96
N GLN A 519 -6.39 5.60 94.22
CA GLN A 519 -7.19 5.88 95.42
C GLN A 519 -8.53 5.16 95.35
#